data_AF-A0A3A1U1B8-F1
#
_entry.id   AF-A0A3A1U1B8-F1
#
_cell.length_a   1.000
_cell.length_b   1.000
_cell.length_c   1.000
_cell.angle_alpha   90.00
_cell.angle_beta   90.00
_cell.angle_gamma   90.00
#
_symmetry.space_group_name_H-M   'P 1'
#
loop_
_entity.id
_entity.type
_entity.pdbx_description
1 polymer ?
#
loop_
_entity_poly.entity_id
_entity_poly.type
_entity_poly.pdbx_seq_one_letter_code
_entity_poly.pdbx_strand_id
1 'polypeptide(L)'
;MVLEIEDSPHALLDLLWLREACDLRPTGVDLPPPLVHPPLRAPVHRPDAERLRTWRAAWPLVWDEVLEHAGRPRQTDRLSTIADLPPGSAERAAMIRDFIGPTWRDRFGDEVFDDDGYREWAAADAEREALDQLGLDQSPERVTLPALIPAWEAGLVKVITIPCRGAFTRVVSPVALLVTAGTRQDPDAYRAALTAFREDAPAS
;
A
#
# COMPACT_ATOMS: atom_id res chain seq x y z
N MET A 1 -11.38 -14.52 13.65
CA MET A 1 -10.37 -13.92 12.74
C MET A 1 -11.02 -12.71 12.10
N VAL A 2 -10.35 -11.55 12.11
CA VAL A 2 -10.90 -10.25 11.65
C VAL A 2 -10.26 -9.92 10.31
N LEU A 3 -11.04 -9.44 9.34
CA LEU A 3 -10.51 -8.91 8.07
C LEU A 3 -9.97 -7.50 8.30
N GLU A 4 -8.73 -7.26 7.91
CA GLU A 4 -8.07 -5.96 7.95
C GLU A 4 -8.18 -5.27 6.59
N ILE A 5 -8.66 -4.03 6.59
CA ILE A 5 -8.61 -3.15 5.43
C ILE A 5 -7.55 -2.09 5.71
N GLU A 6 -6.56 -1.99 4.82
CA GLU A 6 -5.52 -0.96 4.85
C GLU A 6 -5.74 -0.01 3.68
N ASP A 7 -6.34 1.14 3.96
CA ASP A 7 -6.72 2.14 2.94
C ASP A 7 -5.67 3.24 2.73
N SER A 8 -4.75 3.45 3.68
CA SER A 8 -3.62 4.37 3.57
C SER A 8 -2.28 3.70 3.89
N PRO A 9 -1.80 2.78 3.02
CA PRO A 9 -0.49 2.15 3.17
C PRO A 9 0.65 3.16 2.88
N HIS A 10 1.08 3.91 3.90
CA HIS A 10 1.97 5.07 3.76
C HIS A 10 3.22 4.80 2.91
N ALA A 11 3.94 3.69 3.16
CA ALA A 11 5.13 3.37 2.39
C ALA A 11 4.85 3.10 0.89
N LEU A 12 3.68 2.54 0.55
CA LEU A 12 3.25 2.40 -0.85
C LEU A 12 2.85 3.75 -1.45
N LEU A 13 2.19 4.61 -0.66
CA LEU A 13 1.83 5.97 -1.08
C LEU A 13 3.08 6.82 -1.39
N ASP A 14 4.12 6.76 -0.56
CA ASP A 14 5.42 7.40 -0.81
C ASP A 14 5.97 6.99 -2.18
N LEU A 15 5.96 5.68 -2.49
CA LEU A 15 6.45 5.16 -3.77
C LEU A 15 5.60 5.61 -4.96
N LEU A 16 4.26 5.60 -4.83
CA LEU A 16 3.36 6.05 -5.89
C LEU A 16 3.53 7.54 -6.17
N TRP A 17 3.60 8.37 -5.12
CA TRP A 17 3.87 9.79 -5.27
C TRP A 17 5.22 10.01 -5.94
N LEU A 18 6.27 9.35 -5.47
CA LEU A 18 7.62 9.47 -6.01
C LEU A 18 7.66 9.15 -7.51
N ARG A 19 6.95 8.08 -7.92
CA ARG A 19 6.87 7.65 -9.31
C ARG A 19 6.31 8.76 -10.21
N GLU A 20 5.20 9.39 -9.80
CA GLU A 20 4.55 10.44 -10.58
C GLU A 20 5.33 11.76 -10.49
N ALA A 21 5.73 12.18 -9.29
CA ALA A 21 6.39 13.47 -9.04
C ALA A 21 7.74 13.58 -9.78
N CYS A 22 8.48 12.48 -9.87
CA CYS A 22 9.77 12.42 -10.57
C CYS A 22 9.67 11.97 -12.03
N ASP A 23 8.47 11.60 -12.52
CA ASP A 23 8.24 10.95 -13.82
C ASP A 23 9.15 9.72 -14.04
N LEU A 24 9.18 8.83 -13.04
CA LEU A 24 10.11 7.69 -13.03
C LEU A 24 9.83 6.68 -14.14
N ARG A 25 8.57 6.49 -14.57
CA ARG A 25 8.18 5.51 -15.61
C ARG A 25 8.90 4.15 -15.51
N PRO A 26 8.80 3.44 -14.36
CA PRO A 26 9.36 2.12 -14.23
C PRO A 26 8.69 1.13 -15.18
N THR A 27 9.41 0.10 -15.58
CA THR A 27 8.91 -1.01 -16.40
C THR A 27 8.92 -2.29 -15.59
N GLY A 28 7.86 -3.09 -15.70
CA GLY A 28 7.72 -4.34 -14.97
C GLY A 28 6.37 -4.97 -15.26
N VAL A 29 6.20 -6.21 -14.80
CA VAL A 29 4.90 -6.89 -14.79
C VAL A 29 4.16 -6.50 -13.51
N ASP A 30 2.84 -6.38 -13.57
CA ASP A 30 1.97 -6.11 -12.41
C ASP A 30 2.38 -4.91 -11.54
N LEU A 31 2.85 -3.85 -12.19
CA LEU A 31 3.05 -2.56 -11.55
C LEU A 31 1.70 -1.83 -11.42
N PRO A 32 1.48 -1.08 -10.32
CA PRO A 32 0.22 -0.39 -10.10
C PRO A 32 -0.04 0.67 -11.20
N PRO A 33 -1.30 0.96 -11.55
CA PRO A 33 -1.63 2.03 -12.49
C PRO A 33 -1.23 3.43 -11.98
N PRO A 34 -1.34 4.49 -12.82
CA PRO A 34 -1.16 5.88 -12.40
C PRO A 34 -2.10 6.30 -11.25
N LEU A 35 -1.67 7.26 -10.42
CA LEU A 35 -2.51 7.83 -9.36
C LEU A 35 -3.79 8.48 -9.92
N VAL A 36 -4.91 8.38 -9.21
CA VAL A 36 -6.15 9.13 -9.55
C VAL A 36 -5.85 10.62 -9.55
N HIS A 37 -5.25 11.09 -8.46
CA HIS A 37 -4.81 12.48 -8.27
C HIS A 37 -3.28 12.51 -8.20
N PRO A 38 -2.57 12.70 -9.33
CA PRO A 38 -1.12 12.84 -9.31
C PRO A 38 -0.71 14.17 -8.66
N PRO A 39 0.51 14.26 -8.13
CA PRO A 39 1.06 15.52 -7.64
C PRO A 39 1.10 16.57 -8.74
N LEU A 40 0.73 17.81 -8.41
CA LEU A 40 0.63 18.91 -9.36
C LEU A 40 1.98 19.54 -9.72
N ARG A 41 3.00 19.29 -8.91
CA ARG A 41 4.33 19.90 -9.02
C ARG A 41 5.41 18.83 -8.89
N ALA A 42 6.50 19.04 -9.60
CA ALA A 42 7.72 18.28 -9.38
C ALA A 42 8.32 18.67 -8.02
N PRO A 43 9.05 17.75 -7.36
CA PRO A 43 9.67 18.04 -6.08
C PRO A 43 10.78 19.09 -6.23
N VAL A 44 10.94 19.94 -5.22
CA VAL A 44 12.02 20.93 -5.10
C VAL A 44 13.38 20.22 -5.18
N HIS A 45 13.52 19.11 -4.46
CA HIS A 45 14.72 18.27 -4.46
C HIS A 45 14.64 17.15 -5.51
N ARG A 46 14.33 17.51 -6.75
CA ARG A 46 14.32 16.54 -7.85
C ARG A 46 15.72 15.95 -8.08
N PRO A 47 15.87 14.62 -8.17
CA PRO A 47 17.16 14.01 -8.47
C PRO A 47 17.67 14.39 -9.86
N ASP A 48 18.98 14.37 -10.03
CA ASP A 48 19.61 14.50 -11.35
C ASP A 48 19.32 13.29 -12.26
N ALA A 49 19.72 13.39 -13.53
CA ALA A 49 19.45 12.36 -14.52
C ALA A 49 20.08 11.00 -14.20
N GLU A 50 21.21 10.96 -13.48
CA GLU A 50 21.87 9.71 -13.11
C GLU A 50 21.10 9.03 -11.97
N ARG A 51 20.80 9.78 -10.91
CA ARG A 51 20.00 9.30 -9.78
C ARG A 51 18.60 8.89 -10.21
N LEU A 52 17.97 9.61 -11.15
CA LEU A 52 16.68 9.22 -11.75
C LEU A 52 16.74 7.87 -12.47
N ARG A 53 17.82 7.55 -13.20
CA ARG A 53 17.99 6.23 -13.84
C ARG A 53 18.10 5.13 -12.80
N THR A 54 18.90 5.35 -11.77
CA THR A 54 19.05 4.42 -10.64
C THR A 54 17.71 4.20 -9.93
N TRP A 55 16.97 5.28 -9.69
CA TRP A 55 15.67 5.24 -9.03
C TRP A 55 14.63 4.49 -9.86
N ARG A 56 14.55 4.77 -11.16
CA ARG A 56 13.67 4.04 -12.10
C ARG A 56 13.92 2.53 -12.07
N ALA A 57 15.18 2.12 -12.04
CA ALA A 57 15.55 0.70 -12.02
C ALA A 57 15.25 0.03 -10.66
N ALA A 58 15.41 0.77 -9.56
CA ALA A 58 15.19 0.25 -8.21
C ALA A 58 13.71 0.23 -7.80
N TRP A 59 12.88 1.11 -8.36
CA TRP A 59 11.50 1.31 -7.94
C TRP A 59 10.67 0.01 -7.92
N PRO A 60 10.67 -0.86 -8.95
CA PRO A 60 9.91 -2.12 -8.91
C PRO A 60 10.32 -3.04 -7.75
N LEU A 61 11.62 -3.13 -7.47
CA LEU A 61 12.14 -3.98 -6.39
C LEU A 61 11.68 -3.47 -5.02
N VAL A 62 11.81 -2.15 -4.79
CA VAL A 62 11.36 -1.55 -3.52
C VAL A 62 9.83 -1.61 -3.41
N TRP A 63 9.11 -1.46 -4.52
CA TRP A 63 7.65 -1.67 -4.54
C TRP A 63 7.26 -3.07 -4.06
N ASP A 64 7.92 -4.12 -4.59
CA ASP A 64 7.62 -5.48 -4.17
C ASP A 64 8.00 -5.74 -2.71
N GLU A 65 9.16 -5.25 -2.23
CA GLU A 65 9.59 -5.36 -0.83
C GLU A 65 8.59 -4.68 0.13
N VAL A 66 8.15 -3.46 -0.20
CA VAL A 66 7.17 -2.70 0.58
C VAL A 66 5.80 -3.36 0.55
N LEU A 67 5.38 -3.85 -0.63
CA LEU A 67 4.10 -4.51 -0.81
C LEU A 67 4.04 -5.84 -0.04
N GLU A 68 5.10 -6.64 -0.08
CA GLU A 68 5.20 -7.88 0.69
C GLU A 68 5.08 -7.61 2.19
N HIS A 69 5.79 -6.58 2.69
CA HIS A 69 5.68 -6.18 4.09
C HIS A 69 4.29 -5.68 4.45
N ALA A 70 3.70 -4.82 3.62
CA ALA A 70 2.34 -4.32 3.80
C ALA A 70 1.30 -5.46 3.75
N GLY A 71 1.57 -6.54 3.01
CA GLY A 71 0.77 -7.76 2.94
C GLY A 71 0.78 -8.61 4.21
N ARG A 72 1.59 -8.30 5.21
CA ARG A 72 1.60 -9.03 6.48
C ARG A 72 0.39 -8.63 7.35
N PRO A 73 -0.28 -9.59 8.00
CA PRO A 73 -1.33 -9.29 8.98
C PRO A 73 -0.78 -8.43 10.12
N ARG A 74 -1.58 -7.50 10.67
CA ARG A 74 -1.13 -6.69 11.81
C ARG A 74 -0.96 -7.60 13.04
N GLN A 75 0.23 -7.53 13.63
CA GLN A 75 0.54 -8.21 14.89
C GLN A 75 0.30 -7.24 16.04
N THR A 76 -0.94 -7.20 16.53
CA THR A 76 -1.41 -6.24 17.55
C THR A 76 -0.62 -6.33 18.86
N ASP A 77 -0.06 -7.49 19.18
CA ASP A 77 0.77 -7.75 20.35
C ASP A 77 2.18 -7.15 20.24
N ARG A 78 2.71 -6.95 19.02
CA ARG A 78 4.06 -6.40 18.81
C ARG A 78 4.22 -4.98 19.35
N LEU A 79 3.20 -4.13 19.26
CA LEU A 79 3.29 -2.76 19.76
C LEU A 79 3.50 -2.72 21.28
N SER A 80 2.81 -3.61 22.01
CA SER A 80 3.01 -3.77 23.45
C SER A 80 4.45 -4.22 23.75
N THR A 81 4.95 -5.21 23.01
CA THR A 81 6.34 -5.66 23.15
C THR A 81 7.37 -4.55 22.89
N ILE A 82 7.15 -3.69 21.88
CA ILE A 82 8.02 -2.53 21.61
C ILE A 82 7.98 -1.51 22.75
N ALA A 83 6.81 -1.32 23.37
CA ALA A 83 6.63 -0.38 24.48
C ALA A 83 7.34 -0.85 25.76
N ASP A 84 7.42 -2.16 25.97
CA ASP A 84 8.09 -2.77 27.14
C ASP A 84 9.63 -2.75 27.03
N LEU A 85 10.18 -2.60 25.82
CA LEU A 85 11.62 -2.51 25.63
C LEU A 85 12.20 -1.16 26.11
N PRO A 86 13.42 -1.15 26.66
CA PRO A 86 14.05 0.09 27.13
C PRO A 86 14.17 1.14 26.01
N PRO A 87 13.80 2.42 26.26
CA PRO A 87 14.00 3.51 25.31
C PRO A 87 15.46 3.62 24.88
N GLY A 88 15.70 3.84 23.58
CA GLY A 88 17.05 3.97 23.01
C GLY A 88 17.82 2.64 22.87
N SER A 89 17.27 1.50 23.28
CA SER A 89 17.91 0.21 23.07
C SER A 89 17.98 -0.17 21.58
N ALA A 90 19.05 -0.86 21.20
CA ALA A 90 19.24 -1.38 19.84
C ALA A 90 18.13 -2.38 19.45
N GLU A 91 17.66 -3.18 20.41
CA GLU A 91 16.57 -4.13 20.25
C GLU A 91 15.25 -3.42 19.93
N ARG A 92 14.90 -2.38 20.70
CA ARG A 92 13.72 -1.55 20.42
C ARG A 92 13.81 -0.90 19.05
N ALA A 93 14.97 -0.37 18.69
CA ALA A 93 15.18 0.23 17.37
C ALA A 93 15.06 -0.79 16.23
N ALA A 94 15.56 -2.01 16.41
CA ALA A 94 15.42 -3.10 15.44
C ALA A 94 13.96 -3.53 15.27
N MET A 95 13.22 -3.68 16.38
CA MET A 95 11.82 -4.07 16.34
C MET A 95 10.93 -2.98 15.73
N ILE A 96 11.22 -1.70 16.00
CA ILE A 96 10.54 -0.57 15.34
C ILE A 96 10.79 -0.61 13.82
N ARG A 97 12.02 -0.84 13.37
CA ARG A 97 12.32 -0.96 11.93
C ARG A 97 11.60 -2.13 11.28
N ASP A 98 11.60 -3.30 11.92
CA ASP A 98 10.83 -4.46 11.43
C ASP A 98 9.33 -4.18 11.39
N PHE A 99 8.80 -3.45 12.37
CA PHE A 99 7.38 -3.09 12.42
C PHE A 99 6.99 -2.11 11.29
N ILE A 100 7.77 -1.05 11.09
CA ILE A 100 7.53 -0.06 10.02
C ILE A 100 7.71 -0.70 8.64
N GLY A 101 8.69 -1.60 8.51
CA GLY A 101 9.03 -2.23 7.25
C GLY A 101 10.04 -1.44 6.42
N PRO A 102 10.39 -1.95 5.23
CA PRO A 102 11.26 -1.23 4.31
C PRO A 102 10.57 0.04 3.82
N THR A 103 11.35 1.10 3.63
CA THR A 103 10.88 2.32 2.99
C THR A 103 11.85 2.78 1.90
N TRP A 104 11.36 3.60 0.97
CA TRP A 104 12.25 4.27 0.01
C TRP A 104 13.32 5.11 0.71
N ARG A 105 12.92 5.76 1.81
CA ARG A 105 13.75 6.68 2.60
C ARG A 105 14.97 5.99 3.19
N ASP A 106 14.83 4.75 3.65
CA ASP A 106 15.93 3.96 4.21
C ASP A 106 17.04 3.68 3.19
N ARG A 107 16.68 3.56 1.90
CA ARG A 107 17.62 3.16 0.84
C ARG A 107 18.19 4.33 0.06
N PHE A 108 17.41 5.37 -0.15
CA PHE A 108 17.75 6.45 -1.06
C PHE A 108 17.68 7.85 -0.44
N GLY A 109 17.42 7.96 0.86
CA GLY A 109 17.26 9.23 1.56
C GLY A 109 15.83 9.78 1.45
N ASP A 110 15.54 10.79 2.25
CA ASP A 110 14.22 11.41 2.36
C ASP A 110 14.13 12.81 1.72
N GLU A 111 15.21 13.30 1.10
CA GLU A 111 15.30 14.69 0.63
C GLU A 111 14.20 15.04 -0.39
N VAL A 112 13.81 14.09 -1.23
CA VAL A 112 12.74 14.29 -2.23
C VAL A 112 11.36 14.51 -1.58
N PHE A 113 11.17 14.05 -0.35
CA PHE A 113 9.92 14.19 0.40
C PHE A 113 9.92 15.41 1.33
N ASP A 114 11.05 16.10 1.53
CA ASP A 114 11.10 17.40 2.19
C ASP A 114 10.62 18.50 1.23
N ASP A 115 9.36 18.37 0.83
CA ASP A 115 8.73 19.17 -0.20
C ASP A 115 7.31 19.52 0.25
N ASP A 116 6.94 20.81 0.14
CA ASP A 116 5.58 21.26 0.48
C ASP A 116 4.53 20.55 -0.40
N GLY A 117 4.86 20.27 -1.67
CA GLY A 117 3.99 19.55 -2.59
C GLY A 117 3.78 18.09 -2.21
N TYR A 118 4.76 17.43 -1.59
CA TYR A 118 4.56 16.11 -0.98
C TYR A 118 3.56 16.19 0.17
N ARG A 119 3.78 17.14 1.11
CA ARG A 119 2.92 17.31 2.29
C ARG A 119 1.48 17.69 1.93
N GLU A 120 1.30 18.59 0.97
CA GLU A 120 -0.02 18.98 0.44
C GLU A 120 -0.73 17.80 -0.22
N TRP A 121 -0.02 17.03 -1.05
CA TRP A 121 -0.60 15.87 -1.71
C TRP A 121 -1.03 14.80 -0.71
N ALA A 122 -0.18 14.47 0.27
CA ALA A 122 -0.46 13.48 1.30
C ALA A 122 -1.64 13.91 2.20
N ALA A 123 -1.71 15.18 2.58
CA ALA A 123 -2.83 15.72 3.35
C ALA A 123 -4.15 15.63 2.56
N ALA A 124 -4.13 16.00 1.28
CA ALA A 124 -5.31 15.90 0.43
C ALA A 124 -5.74 14.44 0.20
N ASP A 125 -4.81 13.49 0.22
CA ASP A 125 -5.10 12.05 0.11
C ASP A 125 -5.83 11.53 1.35
N ALA A 126 -5.30 11.85 2.53
CA ALA A 126 -5.93 11.51 3.80
C ALA A 126 -7.33 12.14 3.95
N GLU A 127 -7.52 13.39 3.49
CA GLU A 127 -8.83 14.05 3.50
C GLU A 127 -9.83 13.33 2.59
N ARG A 128 -9.42 12.95 1.38
CA ARG A 128 -10.26 12.19 0.44
C ARG A 128 -10.67 10.83 1.02
N GLU A 129 -9.74 10.11 1.63
CA GLU A 129 -10.03 8.85 2.30
C GLU A 129 -11.04 9.02 3.44
N ALA A 130 -10.89 10.06 4.27
CA ALA A 130 -11.81 10.34 5.36
C ALA A 130 -13.24 10.64 4.87
N LEU A 131 -13.38 11.29 3.71
CA LEU A 131 -14.67 11.59 3.08
C LEU A 131 -15.31 10.35 2.43
N ASP A 132 -14.50 9.43 1.93
CA ASP A 132 -14.95 8.19 1.26
C ASP A 132 -15.38 7.09 2.24
N GLN A 133 -15.33 7.34 3.57
CA GLN A 133 -15.87 6.42 4.58
C GLN A 133 -17.39 6.36 4.51
N LEU A 134 -17.90 5.46 3.65
CA LEU A 134 -19.30 5.10 3.57
C LEU A 134 -19.80 4.56 4.93
N GLY A 135 -21.08 4.81 5.24
CA GLY A 135 -21.72 4.20 6.41
C GLY A 135 -21.62 2.67 6.36
N LEU A 136 -21.49 2.03 7.52
CA LEU A 136 -21.16 0.59 7.64
C LEU A 136 -22.01 -0.35 6.76
N ASP A 137 -23.29 -0.04 6.55
CA ASP A 137 -24.21 -0.87 5.75
C ASP A 137 -23.95 -0.80 4.23
N GLN A 138 -23.21 0.22 3.78
CA GLN A 138 -22.85 0.43 2.37
C GLN A 138 -21.37 0.15 2.12
N SER A 139 -20.63 -0.41 3.08
CA SER A 139 -19.23 -0.74 2.87
C SER A 139 -19.10 -1.80 1.76
N PRO A 140 -18.05 -1.72 0.91
CA PRO A 140 -17.82 -2.69 -0.14
C PRO A 140 -17.84 -4.13 0.34
N GLU A 141 -17.23 -4.39 1.49
CA GLU A 141 -17.13 -5.72 2.12
C GLU A 141 -18.50 -6.29 2.48
N ARG A 142 -19.44 -5.43 2.90
CA ARG A 142 -20.81 -5.84 3.22
C ARG A 142 -21.60 -6.19 1.96
N VAL A 143 -21.48 -5.36 0.93
CA VAL A 143 -22.18 -5.56 -0.35
C VAL A 143 -21.66 -6.80 -1.07
N THR A 144 -20.37 -7.14 -0.90
CA THR A 144 -19.73 -8.30 -1.54
C THR A 144 -19.54 -9.50 -0.60
N LEU A 145 -20.22 -9.53 0.56
CA LEU A 145 -20.14 -10.63 1.55
C LEU A 145 -20.17 -12.04 0.93
N PRO A 146 -21.05 -12.36 -0.03
CA PRO A 146 -21.09 -13.70 -0.63
C PRO A 146 -19.78 -14.13 -1.32
N ALA A 147 -18.99 -13.19 -1.84
CA ALA A 147 -17.67 -13.47 -2.42
C ALA A 147 -16.54 -13.34 -1.39
N LEU A 148 -16.70 -12.43 -0.42
CA LEU A 148 -15.72 -12.20 0.63
C LEU A 148 -15.58 -13.39 1.58
N ILE A 149 -16.70 -14.02 1.96
CA ILE A 149 -16.70 -15.17 2.88
C ILE A 149 -15.82 -16.31 2.32
N PRO A 150 -16.00 -16.79 1.07
CA PRO A 150 -15.13 -17.81 0.49
C PRO A 150 -13.65 -17.40 0.41
N ALA A 151 -13.35 -16.13 0.09
CA ALA A 151 -11.96 -15.65 0.06
C ALA A 151 -11.33 -15.66 1.46
N TRP A 152 -12.10 -15.28 2.48
CA TRP A 152 -11.68 -15.33 3.88
C TRP A 152 -11.49 -16.77 4.38
N GLU A 153 -12.38 -17.69 4.01
CA GLU A 153 -12.23 -19.12 4.29
C GLU A 153 -10.98 -19.72 3.61
N ALA A 154 -10.60 -19.20 2.44
CA ALA A 154 -9.36 -19.54 1.75
C ALA A 154 -8.10 -18.85 2.35
N GLY A 155 -8.25 -18.03 3.39
CA GLY A 155 -7.15 -17.44 4.13
C GLY A 155 -6.97 -15.93 4.00
N LEU A 156 -7.83 -15.24 3.23
CA LEU A 156 -7.76 -13.77 3.13
C LEU A 156 -7.99 -13.12 4.50
N VAL A 157 -7.00 -12.40 5.00
CA VAL A 157 -7.13 -11.62 6.24
C VAL A 157 -6.83 -10.14 6.04
N LYS A 158 -6.25 -9.75 4.90
CA LYS A 158 -5.88 -8.36 4.63
C LYS A 158 -6.18 -7.92 3.21
N VAL A 159 -6.81 -6.76 3.07
CA VAL A 159 -6.99 -6.07 1.79
C VAL A 159 -6.26 -4.73 1.86
N ILE A 160 -5.39 -4.48 0.88
CA ILE A 160 -4.63 -3.23 0.75
C ILE A 160 -5.25 -2.46 -0.40
N THR A 161 -5.60 -1.20 -0.17
CA THR A 161 -6.16 -0.32 -1.18
C THR A 161 -5.12 0.72 -1.59
N ILE A 162 -5.00 1.01 -2.88
CA ILE A 162 -4.17 2.11 -3.41
C ILE A 162 -5.00 3.10 -4.26
N PRO A 163 -4.72 4.42 -4.20
CA PRO A 163 -5.48 5.45 -4.89
C PRO A 163 -5.07 5.60 -6.37
N CYS A 164 -5.04 4.48 -7.08
CA CYS A 164 -4.67 4.41 -8.50
C CYS A 164 -5.91 4.32 -9.41
N ARG A 165 -5.75 4.75 -10.66
CA ARG A 165 -6.80 4.79 -11.69
C ARG A 165 -7.10 3.39 -12.23
N GLY A 166 -8.36 3.21 -12.62
CA GLY A 166 -8.82 1.99 -13.30
C GLY A 166 -8.84 0.78 -12.36
N ALA A 167 -9.17 -0.38 -12.92
CA ALA A 167 -9.18 -1.62 -12.18
C ALA A 167 -7.76 -2.20 -12.09
N PHE A 168 -7.37 -2.65 -10.90
CA PHE A 168 -6.12 -3.37 -10.68
C PHE A 168 -6.29 -4.27 -9.46
N THR A 169 -5.78 -5.48 -9.57
CA THR A 169 -5.82 -6.49 -8.52
C THR A 169 -4.55 -7.31 -8.58
N ARG A 170 -3.96 -7.58 -7.41
CA ARG A 170 -2.78 -8.43 -7.29
C ARG A 170 -2.86 -9.21 -5.98
N VAL A 171 -2.77 -10.53 -6.07
CA VAL A 171 -2.56 -11.38 -4.88
C VAL A 171 -1.13 -11.13 -4.40
N VAL A 172 -0.99 -10.63 -3.16
CA VAL A 172 0.31 -10.27 -2.59
C VAL A 172 0.92 -11.47 -1.88
N SER A 173 0.09 -12.21 -1.14
CA SER A 173 0.46 -13.39 -0.37
C SER A 173 -0.77 -14.28 -0.21
N PRO A 174 -0.65 -15.50 0.34
CA PRO A 174 -1.79 -16.35 0.66
C PRO A 174 -2.79 -15.76 1.67
N VAL A 175 -2.50 -14.57 2.22
CA VAL A 175 -3.35 -13.91 3.22
C VAL A 175 -3.72 -12.47 2.85
N ALA A 176 -3.16 -11.92 1.76
CA ALA A 176 -3.31 -10.51 1.41
C ALA A 176 -3.58 -10.25 -0.08
N LEU A 177 -4.47 -9.31 -0.33
CA LEU A 177 -4.90 -8.87 -1.65
C LEU A 177 -4.70 -7.36 -1.81
N LEU A 178 -4.04 -6.92 -2.87
CA LEU A 178 -3.92 -5.52 -3.27
C LEU A 178 -4.97 -5.18 -4.33
N VAL A 179 -5.70 -4.09 -4.13
CA VAL A 179 -6.68 -3.56 -5.10
C VAL A 179 -6.54 -2.05 -5.24
N THR A 180 -7.02 -1.49 -6.36
CA THR A 180 -7.26 -0.03 -6.40
C THR A 180 -8.50 0.34 -5.60
N ALA A 181 -8.60 1.60 -5.18
CA ALA A 181 -9.82 2.16 -4.62
C ALA A 181 -11.01 2.00 -5.58
N GLY A 182 -10.82 2.19 -6.89
CA GLY A 182 -11.85 1.98 -7.89
C GLY A 182 -12.34 0.53 -7.96
N THR A 183 -11.43 -0.45 -7.93
CA THR A 183 -11.79 -1.88 -7.87
C THR A 183 -12.57 -2.20 -6.61
N ARG A 184 -12.17 -1.67 -5.44
CA ARG A 184 -12.85 -1.93 -4.17
C ARG A 184 -14.27 -1.35 -4.15
N GLN A 185 -14.46 -0.14 -4.68
CA GLN A 185 -15.76 0.55 -4.67
C GLN A 185 -16.76 0.00 -5.70
N ASP A 186 -16.29 -0.70 -6.73
CA ASP A 186 -17.14 -1.40 -7.70
C ASP A 186 -17.46 -2.82 -7.21
N PRO A 187 -18.73 -3.14 -6.87
CA PRO A 187 -19.07 -4.45 -6.34
C PRO A 187 -18.75 -5.62 -7.27
N ASP A 188 -18.86 -5.45 -8.59
CA ASP A 188 -18.62 -6.53 -9.54
C ASP A 188 -17.12 -6.75 -9.71
N ALA A 189 -16.34 -5.67 -9.82
CA ALA A 189 -14.89 -5.75 -9.87
C ALA A 189 -14.30 -6.32 -8.57
N TYR A 190 -14.84 -5.92 -7.42
CA TYR A 190 -14.36 -6.41 -6.13
C TYR A 190 -14.69 -7.89 -5.93
N ARG A 191 -15.89 -8.35 -6.34
CA ARG A 191 -16.22 -9.79 -6.33
C ARG A 191 -15.26 -10.61 -7.21
N ALA A 192 -14.91 -10.08 -8.38
CA ALA A 192 -13.95 -10.73 -9.27
C ALA A 192 -12.57 -10.84 -8.61
N ALA A 193 -12.10 -9.77 -7.97
CA ALA A 193 -10.83 -9.75 -7.24
C ALA A 193 -10.79 -10.77 -6.09
N LEU A 194 -11.86 -10.84 -5.28
CA LEU A 194 -12.00 -11.81 -4.19
C LEU A 194 -12.05 -13.26 -4.71
N THR A 195 -12.69 -13.48 -5.85
CA THR A 195 -12.76 -14.80 -6.48
C THR A 195 -11.39 -15.23 -7.01
N ALA A 196 -10.65 -14.32 -7.67
CA ALA A 196 -9.31 -14.58 -8.16
C ALA A 196 -8.35 -14.94 -7.01
N PHE A 197 -8.43 -14.22 -5.88
CA PHE A 197 -7.65 -14.56 -4.69
C PHE A 197 -7.88 -16.00 -4.23
N ARG A 198 -9.14 -16.44 -4.18
CA ARG A 198 -9.47 -17.82 -3.78
C ARG A 198 -8.92 -18.85 -4.76
N GLU A 199 -8.90 -18.54 -6.06
CA GLU A 199 -8.42 -19.45 -7.10
C GLU A 199 -6.88 -19.58 -7.09
N ASP A 200 -6.18 -18.49 -6.77
CA ASP A 200 -4.72 -18.46 -6.63
C ASP A 200 -4.24 -18.95 -5.26
N ALA A 201 -5.12 -19.01 -4.25
CA ALA A 201 -4.77 -19.52 -2.93
C ALA A 201 -4.41 -21.02 -3.02
N PRO A 202 -3.26 -21.45 -2.47
CA PRO A 202 -2.92 -22.86 -2.44
C PRO A 202 -3.99 -23.63 -1.67
N ALA A 203 -4.55 -24.68 -2.28
CA ALA A 203 -5.50 -25.56 -1.62
C ALA A 203 -4.88 -26.06 -0.30
N SER A 204 -5.47 -25.66 0.82
CA SER A 204 -5.09 -26.14 2.17
C SER A 204 -5.48 -27.59 2.37
#